data_AF-A0AAV5T1G1-F1
#
_entry.id   AF-A0AAV5T1G1-F1
#
_cell.length_a   1.000
_cell.length_b   1.000
_cell.length_c   1.000
_cell.angle_alpha   90.00
_cell.angle_beta   90.00
_cell.angle_gamma   90.00
#
_symmetry.space_group_name_H-M   'P 1'
#
loop_
_entity.id
_entity.type
_entity.pdbx_description
1 polymer ?
#
loop_
_entity_poly.entity_id
_entity_poly.type
_entity_poly.pdbx_seq_one_letter_code
_entity_poly.pdbx_strand_id
1 'polypeptide(L)'
;RSNFLMSPTIAAVWYQPERNSITIPFGILNPPYYEPKYPTQYNYAGAGAVVGHEFWRVFDDEGVQFNRDGVLADCTFARCSILDSQAQKGFDDMAESASCLLQFILVLRSYGAVEQFTPNQIFWMFYGASMCSKMTDERLKSQLMTGTQAPSSCRVNQAIQYIPEFGKDFHCLFKRGNWQMYPAAEDRCKVW
;
A
#
# COMPACT_ATOMS: atom_id res chain seq x y z
N ARG A 1 21.48 12.38 7.83
CA ARG A 1 21.10 11.45 8.93
C ARG A 1 22.07 10.27 8.89
N SER A 2 22.54 9.76 10.03
CA SER A 2 23.68 8.81 10.09
C SER A 2 23.38 7.49 10.82
N ASN A 3 22.12 7.24 11.24
CA ASN A 3 21.77 6.06 12.02
C ASN A 3 20.37 5.54 11.64
N PHE A 4 20.25 4.22 11.48
CA PHE A 4 19.03 3.49 11.15
C PHE A 4 18.56 2.65 12.35
N LEU A 5 17.25 2.44 12.49
CA LEU A 5 16.68 1.65 13.59
C LEU A 5 17.13 0.19 13.55
N MET A 6 17.20 -0.37 12.35
CA MET A 6 17.37 -1.79 12.11
C MET A 6 18.39 -2.03 10.99
N SER A 7 18.84 -3.28 10.88
CA SER A 7 19.83 -3.72 9.88
C SER A 7 19.37 -3.42 8.44
N PRO A 8 20.29 -3.03 7.53
CA PRO A 8 19.99 -2.86 6.11
C PRO A 8 19.59 -4.18 5.40
N THR A 9 19.80 -5.33 6.03
CA THR A 9 19.45 -6.65 5.48
C THR A 9 18.02 -7.09 5.74
N ILE A 10 17.28 -6.36 6.59
CA ILE A 10 15.90 -6.72 6.93
C ILE A 10 14.98 -6.45 5.74
N ALA A 11 14.14 -7.43 5.42
CA ALA A 11 13.10 -7.31 4.39
C ALA A 11 11.83 -6.67 4.96
N ALA A 12 11.93 -5.43 5.44
CA ALA A 12 10.82 -4.62 5.91
C ALA A 12 11.14 -3.13 5.73
N VAL A 13 10.13 -2.32 5.41
CA VAL A 13 10.21 -0.85 5.42
C VAL A 13 9.64 -0.39 6.75
N TRP A 14 10.12 0.74 7.27
CA TRP A 14 9.55 1.32 8.48
C TRP A 14 9.55 2.85 8.43
N TYR A 15 8.52 3.43 9.03
CA TYR A 15 8.46 4.83 9.42
C TYR A 15 8.92 5.05 10.87
N GLN A 16 9.61 6.16 11.11
CA GLN A 16 9.98 6.63 12.44
C GLN A 16 9.40 8.03 12.67
N PRO A 17 8.39 8.19 13.55
CA PRO A 17 7.72 9.47 13.75
C PRO A 17 8.62 10.52 14.41
N GLU A 18 9.45 10.14 15.40
CA GLU A 18 10.37 11.05 16.12
C GLU A 18 11.45 11.63 15.20
N ARG A 19 11.59 11.02 14.04
CA ARG A 19 12.54 11.40 13.01
C ARG A 19 11.82 11.90 11.77
N ASN A 20 10.51 11.74 11.64
CA ASN A 20 9.79 11.94 10.38
C ASN A 20 10.57 11.35 9.18
N SER A 21 10.90 10.05 9.26
CA SER A 21 11.79 9.39 8.31
C SER A 21 11.28 8.00 7.93
N ILE A 22 11.15 7.74 6.64
CA ILE A 22 10.90 6.41 6.07
C ILE A 22 12.24 5.80 5.68
N THR A 23 12.48 4.55 6.06
CA THR A 23 13.70 3.82 5.69
C THR A 23 13.35 2.62 4.84
N ILE A 24 14.01 2.50 3.69
CA ILE A 24 13.90 1.37 2.77
C ILE A 24 15.24 0.63 2.78
N PRO A 25 15.35 -0.50 3.50
CA PRO A 25 16.58 -1.29 3.53
C PRO A 25 16.88 -1.94 2.18
N PHE A 26 18.13 -2.34 1.96
CA PHE A 26 18.48 -3.10 0.76
C PHE A 26 17.83 -4.49 0.74
N GLY A 27 17.55 -5.08 1.90
CA GLY A 27 16.95 -6.41 2.02
C GLY A 27 15.58 -6.55 1.34
N ILE A 28 14.73 -5.53 1.39
CA ILE A 28 13.41 -5.54 0.73
C ILE A 28 13.50 -5.32 -0.78
N LEU A 29 14.61 -4.76 -1.29
CA LEU A 29 14.79 -4.44 -2.72
C LEU A 29 15.20 -5.67 -3.54
N ASN A 30 14.49 -6.77 -3.37
CA ASN A 30 14.68 -8.03 -4.08
C ASN A 30 13.31 -8.60 -4.49
N PRO A 31 13.26 -9.52 -5.47
CA PRO A 31 12.04 -10.26 -5.81
C PRO A 31 11.39 -10.90 -4.57
N PRO A 32 10.05 -10.90 -4.45
CA PRO A 32 9.07 -10.38 -5.42
C PRO A 32 8.76 -8.87 -5.26
N TYR A 33 9.45 -8.12 -4.39
CA TYR A 33 9.07 -6.72 -4.15
C TYR A 33 9.67 -5.77 -5.17
N TYR A 34 10.92 -5.99 -5.59
CA TYR A 34 11.61 -5.12 -6.52
C TYR A 34 12.65 -5.87 -7.35
N GLU A 35 12.72 -5.57 -8.64
CA GLU A 35 13.81 -5.96 -9.53
C GLU A 35 13.94 -4.90 -10.63
N PRO A 36 15.15 -4.37 -10.90
CA PRO A 36 15.36 -3.36 -11.94
C PRO A 36 14.83 -3.76 -13.32
N LYS A 37 14.80 -5.06 -13.63
CA LYS A 37 14.28 -5.60 -14.90
C LYS A 37 12.77 -5.82 -14.90
N TYR A 38 12.09 -5.73 -13.76
CA TYR A 38 10.64 -5.86 -13.73
C TYR A 38 9.98 -4.67 -14.41
N PRO A 39 8.86 -4.89 -15.09
CA PRO A 39 8.06 -3.78 -15.58
C PRO A 39 7.62 -2.91 -14.40
N THR A 40 7.54 -1.61 -14.65
CA THR A 40 7.27 -0.60 -13.62
C THR A 40 6.09 -0.96 -12.73
N GLN A 41 5.01 -1.51 -13.28
CA GLN A 41 3.80 -1.93 -12.58
C GLN A 41 4.07 -2.96 -11.48
N TYR A 42 5.01 -3.90 -11.70
CA TYR A 42 5.40 -4.91 -10.73
C TYR A 42 6.16 -4.25 -9.57
N ASN A 43 7.14 -3.39 -9.88
CA ASN A 43 7.90 -2.66 -8.86
C ASN A 43 7.00 -1.71 -8.05
N TYR A 44 5.99 -1.10 -8.67
CA TYR A 44 4.99 -0.28 -7.98
C TYR A 44 4.05 -1.13 -7.11
N ALA A 45 3.58 -2.27 -7.60
CA ALA A 45 2.72 -3.17 -6.84
C ALA A 45 3.43 -3.85 -5.66
N GLY A 46 4.72 -4.12 -5.78
CA GLY A 46 5.56 -4.67 -4.72
C GLY A 46 6.13 -3.58 -3.81
N ALA A 47 7.31 -3.08 -4.14
CA ALA A 47 8.02 -2.09 -3.33
C ALA A 47 7.25 -0.77 -3.18
N GLY A 48 6.61 -0.28 -4.25
CA GLY A 48 5.82 0.95 -4.20
C GLY A 48 4.68 0.88 -3.18
N ALA A 49 3.95 -0.24 -3.13
CA ALA A 49 2.86 -0.44 -2.17
C ALA A 49 3.37 -0.53 -0.71
N VAL A 50 4.53 -1.16 -0.48
CA VAL A 50 5.15 -1.24 0.85
C VAL A 50 5.66 0.13 1.30
N VAL A 51 6.29 0.90 0.41
CA VAL A 51 6.70 2.28 0.70
C VAL A 51 5.50 3.18 0.95
N GLY A 52 4.44 3.03 0.15
CA GLY A 52 3.17 3.74 0.35
C GLY A 52 2.52 3.43 1.70
N HIS A 53 2.56 2.16 2.15
CA HIS A 53 2.08 1.78 3.47
C HIS A 53 2.81 2.53 4.59
N GLU A 54 4.14 2.60 4.54
CA GLU A 54 4.95 3.32 5.54
C GLU A 54 4.84 4.82 5.40
N PHE A 55 4.57 5.33 4.20
CA PHE A 55 4.27 6.73 4.00
C PHE A 55 2.97 7.14 4.71
N TRP A 56 1.93 6.29 4.64
CA TRP A 56 0.66 6.58 5.33
C TRP A 56 0.77 6.55 6.85
N ARG A 57 1.81 5.93 7.42
CA ARG A 57 2.11 6.00 8.86
C ARG A 57 2.41 7.41 9.35
N VAL A 58 2.71 8.35 8.45
CA VAL A 58 2.84 9.77 8.79
C VAL A 58 1.49 10.36 9.22
N PHE A 59 0.38 9.81 8.73
CA PHE A 59 -0.97 10.37 8.87
C PHE A 59 -1.93 9.44 9.63
N ASP A 60 -1.44 8.31 10.15
CA ASP A 60 -2.25 7.47 11.02
C ASP A 60 -2.44 8.12 12.40
N ASP A 61 -3.18 7.45 13.26
CA ASP A 61 -3.53 7.94 14.59
C ASP A 61 -2.32 8.21 15.50
N GLU A 62 -1.17 7.58 15.22
CA GLU A 62 0.11 7.84 15.88
C GLU A 62 0.90 8.94 15.18
N GLY A 63 1.05 8.85 13.85
CA GLY A 63 1.87 9.78 13.06
C GLY A 63 1.40 11.23 13.13
N VAL A 64 0.08 11.44 13.15
CA VAL A 64 -0.54 12.78 13.22
C VAL A 64 -0.18 13.56 14.49
N GLN A 65 0.27 12.86 15.54
CA GLN A 65 0.68 13.48 16.80
C GLN A 65 2.06 14.15 16.69
N PHE A 66 2.82 13.89 15.62
CA PHE A 66 4.16 14.41 15.41
C PHE A 66 4.17 15.51 14.35
N ASN A 67 4.84 16.62 14.65
CA ASN A 67 5.05 17.67 13.67
C ASN A 67 6.16 17.27 12.65
N ARG A 68 6.38 18.15 11.65
CA ARG A 68 7.39 17.93 10.60
C ARG A 68 8.81 17.64 11.10
N ASP A 69 9.14 18.12 12.30
CA ASP A 69 10.46 18.01 12.93
C ASP A 69 10.57 16.74 13.80
N GLY A 70 9.49 15.95 13.91
CA GLY A 70 9.42 14.73 14.72
C GLY A 70 9.20 14.99 16.21
N VAL A 71 8.65 16.15 16.57
CA VAL A 71 8.32 16.48 17.96
C VAL A 71 6.82 16.29 18.18
N LEU A 72 6.45 15.69 19.31
CA LEU A 72 5.06 15.56 19.74
C LEU A 72 4.41 16.96 19.82
N ALA A 73 3.37 17.14 19.03
CA ALA A 73 2.47 18.28 19.07
C ALA A 73 1.20 17.89 19.84
N ASP A 74 0.47 18.88 20.38
CA ASP A 74 -0.85 18.66 20.99
C ASP A 74 -1.93 18.46 19.90
N CYS A 75 -1.75 17.40 19.10
CA CYS A 75 -2.59 17.02 17.98
C CYS A 75 -3.09 15.59 18.17
N THR A 76 -4.37 15.36 17.88
CA THR A 76 -4.98 14.02 17.84
C THR A 76 -5.57 13.78 16.45
N PHE A 77 -5.81 12.51 16.10
CA PHE A 77 -6.49 12.17 14.85
C PHE A 77 -7.80 12.95 14.68
N ALA A 78 -8.61 13.11 15.73
CA ALA A 78 -9.86 13.88 15.63
C ALA A 78 -9.69 15.40 15.40
N ARG A 79 -8.50 15.96 15.67
CA ARG A 79 -8.23 17.41 15.59
C ARG A 79 -7.37 17.79 14.39
N CYS A 80 -6.42 16.95 14.02
CA CYS A 80 -5.37 17.25 13.05
C CYS A 80 -5.26 16.20 11.95
N SER A 81 -6.15 15.19 11.88
CA SER A 81 -6.10 14.16 10.82
C SER A 81 -6.27 14.77 9.44
N ILE A 82 -7.04 15.86 9.30
CA ILE A 82 -7.31 16.40 7.97
C ILE A 82 -6.01 16.97 7.40
N LEU A 83 -5.48 16.29 6.38
CA LEU A 83 -4.54 16.86 5.43
C LEU A 83 -5.07 18.23 5.04
N ASP A 84 -4.31 19.30 5.31
CA ASP A 84 -4.73 20.61 4.85
C ASP A 84 -4.96 20.57 3.33
N SER A 85 -5.75 21.51 2.80
CA SER A 85 -6.13 21.51 1.38
C SER A 85 -4.92 21.50 0.43
N GLN A 86 -3.75 21.94 0.89
CA GLN A 86 -2.52 21.97 0.12
C GLN A 86 -1.81 20.61 0.13
N ALA A 87 -1.79 19.93 1.28
CA ALA A 87 -1.29 18.58 1.42
C ALA A 87 -2.19 17.62 0.64
N GLN A 88 -3.52 17.73 0.77
CA GLN A 88 -4.47 16.90 0.02
C GLN A 88 -4.33 17.12 -1.49
N LYS A 89 -4.18 18.37 -1.96
CA LYS A 89 -3.87 18.64 -3.36
C LYS A 89 -2.52 18.05 -3.78
N GLY A 90 -1.49 18.12 -2.93
CA GLY A 90 -0.21 17.45 -3.19
C GLY A 90 -0.35 15.94 -3.29
N PHE A 91 -1.26 15.33 -2.53
CA PHE A 91 -1.61 13.91 -2.64
C PHE A 91 -2.34 13.57 -3.92
N ASP A 92 -3.33 14.38 -4.29
CA ASP A 92 -4.05 14.24 -5.55
C ASP A 92 -3.08 14.41 -6.72
N ASP A 93 -2.21 15.42 -6.71
CA ASP A 93 -1.18 15.66 -7.71
C ASP A 93 -0.15 14.51 -7.78
N MET A 94 0.21 13.89 -6.65
CA MET A 94 1.08 12.69 -6.62
C MET A 94 0.38 11.44 -7.13
N ALA A 95 -0.90 11.24 -6.82
CA ALA A 95 -1.74 10.15 -7.33
C ALA A 95 -2.01 10.32 -8.84
N GLU A 96 -2.19 11.57 -9.30
CA GLU A 96 -2.26 11.95 -10.71
C GLU A 96 -0.91 11.76 -11.42
N SER A 97 0.21 12.07 -10.76
CA SER A 97 1.55 11.80 -11.28
C SER A 97 1.87 10.29 -11.32
N ALA A 98 1.29 9.50 -10.42
CA ALA A 98 1.36 8.04 -10.47
C ALA A 98 0.46 7.45 -11.57
N SER A 99 -0.65 8.10 -11.93
CA SER A 99 -1.42 7.74 -13.13
C SER A 99 -0.72 8.10 -14.44
N CYS A 100 0.40 8.84 -14.40
CA CYS A 100 1.36 8.92 -15.51
C CYS A 100 2.05 7.57 -15.81
N LEU A 101 1.80 6.51 -15.02
CA LEU A 101 2.03 5.10 -15.41
C LEU A 101 1.32 4.73 -16.73
N LEU A 102 0.31 5.49 -17.18
CA LEU A 102 -0.30 5.31 -18.50
C LEU A 102 0.68 5.49 -19.67
N GLN A 103 1.75 6.27 -19.52
CA GLN A 103 2.74 6.44 -20.59
C GLN A 103 3.69 5.24 -20.76
N PHE A 104 3.70 4.29 -19.81
CA PHE A 104 4.51 3.07 -19.88
C PHE A 104 3.77 1.87 -20.51
N ILE A 105 2.47 2.01 -20.82
CA ILE A 105 1.59 0.95 -21.36
C ILE A 105 2.07 0.43 -22.73
N LEU A 106 2.76 1.26 -23.52
CA LEU A 106 3.24 0.87 -24.85
C LEU A 106 4.43 -0.09 -24.84
N VAL A 107 5.20 -0.16 -23.75
CA VAL A 107 6.37 -1.05 -23.62
C VAL A 107 5.96 -2.48 -23.23
N LEU A 108 4.76 -2.64 -22.66
CA LEU A 108 4.29 -3.89 -22.06
C LEU A 108 3.76 -4.97 -23.02
N ARG A 109 3.66 -4.69 -24.32
CA ARG A 109 3.29 -5.72 -25.32
C ARG A 109 4.41 -6.75 -25.59
N SER A 110 5.57 -6.63 -24.95
CA SER A 110 6.79 -7.37 -25.33
C SER A 110 7.04 -8.72 -24.60
N TYR A 111 6.31 -9.07 -23.53
CA TYR A 111 6.62 -10.27 -22.73
C TYR A 111 5.42 -11.21 -22.63
N GLY A 112 5.23 -12.04 -23.66
CA GLY A 112 4.08 -12.91 -23.93
C GLY A 112 3.82 -14.08 -22.98
N ALA A 113 3.76 -13.84 -21.66
CA ALA A 113 3.25 -14.81 -20.69
C ALA A 113 1.99 -14.33 -19.96
N VAL A 114 1.56 -13.08 -20.20
CA VAL A 114 0.40 -12.45 -19.56
C VAL A 114 -0.52 -11.78 -20.59
N GLU A 115 -0.63 -12.36 -21.78
CA GLU A 115 -1.38 -11.79 -22.91
C GLU A 115 -2.89 -11.63 -22.65
N GLN A 116 -3.41 -12.26 -21.58
CA GLN A 116 -4.83 -12.25 -21.24
C GLN A 116 -5.24 -11.15 -20.26
N PHE A 117 -4.29 -10.47 -19.60
CA PHE A 117 -4.59 -9.46 -18.59
C PHE A 117 -4.04 -8.09 -18.95
N THR A 118 -4.78 -7.05 -18.60
CA THR A 118 -4.33 -5.66 -18.77
C THR A 118 -3.20 -5.34 -17.79
N PRO A 119 -2.35 -4.36 -18.08
CA PRO A 119 -1.33 -3.89 -17.14
C PRO A 119 -1.87 -3.57 -15.73
N ASN A 120 -3.09 -3.04 -15.65
CA ASN A 120 -3.74 -2.72 -14.37
C ASN A 120 -4.15 -4.00 -13.63
N GLN A 121 -4.70 -4.99 -14.32
CA GLN A 121 -5.00 -6.29 -13.71
C GLN A 121 -3.74 -6.97 -13.18
N ILE A 122 -2.62 -6.87 -13.91
CA ILE A 122 -1.31 -7.36 -13.48
C ILE A 122 -0.83 -6.68 -12.20
N PHE A 123 -1.02 -5.35 -12.08
CA PHE A 123 -0.70 -4.62 -10.85
C PHE A 123 -1.41 -5.22 -9.63
N TRP A 124 -2.73 -5.44 -9.71
CA TRP A 124 -3.51 -6.01 -8.62
C TRP A 124 -3.11 -7.46 -8.29
N MET A 125 -2.86 -8.27 -9.32
CA MET A 125 -2.39 -9.64 -9.16
C MET A 125 -1.03 -9.69 -8.47
N PHE A 126 -0.11 -8.81 -8.85
CA PHE A 126 1.22 -8.75 -8.27
C PHE A 126 1.20 -8.21 -6.84
N TYR A 127 0.34 -7.22 -6.56
CA TYR A 127 0.12 -6.71 -5.21
C TYR A 127 -0.33 -7.84 -4.28
N GLY A 128 -1.33 -8.63 -4.69
CA GLY A 128 -1.78 -9.81 -3.96
C GLY A 128 -0.70 -10.88 -3.82
N ALA A 129 0.06 -11.14 -4.89
CA ALA A 129 1.13 -12.14 -4.89
C ALA A 129 2.28 -11.78 -3.94
N SER A 130 2.63 -10.49 -3.83
CA SER A 130 3.70 -10.01 -2.95
C SER A 130 3.39 -10.27 -1.46
N MET A 131 2.10 -10.32 -1.11
CA MET A 131 1.60 -10.51 0.25
C MET A 131 1.14 -11.96 0.51
N CYS A 132 1.38 -12.90 -0.41
CA CYS A 132 1.04 -14.30 -0.22
C CYS A 132 1.79 -14.89 0.98
N SER A 133 1.06 -15.19 2.06
CA SER A 133 1.58 -15.92 3.20
C SER A 133 0.58 -16.92 3.73
N LYS A 134 1.09 -17.97 4.38
CA LYS A 134 0.27 -18.96 5.08
C LYS A 134 0.82 -19.16 6.48
N MET A 135 -0.06 -19.24 7.45
CA MET A 135 0.27 -19.46 8.86
C MET A 135 -0.48 -20.68 9.37
N THR A 136 0.05 -21.33 10.41
CA THR A 136 -0.69 -22.38 11.12
C THR A 136 -1.80 -21.74 11.95
N ASP A 137 -2.81 -22.53 12.31
CA ASP A 137 -3.97 -22.03 13.07
C ASP A 137 -3.56 -21.48 14.45
N GLU A 138 -2.55 -22.08 15.08
CA GLU A 138 -1.98 -21.61 16.35
C GLU A 138 -1.29 -20.26 16.17
N ARG A 139 -0.52 -20.10 15.09
CA ARG A 139 0.18 -18.85 14.80
C ARG A 139 -0.81 -17.74 14.42
N LEU A 140 -1.85 -18.07 13.68
CA LEU A 140 -2.93 -17.14 13.33
C LEU A 140 -3.66 -16.67 14.58
N LYS A 141 -4.06 -17.57 15.48
CA LYS A 141 -4.68 -17.23 16.77
C LYS A 141 -3.78 -16.32 17.59
N SER A 142 -2.49 -16.64 17.69
CA SER A 142 -1.53 -15.80 18.38
C SER A 142 -1.46 -14.41 17.77
N GLN A 143 -1.36 -14.29 16.43
CA GLN A 143 -1.28 -13.00 15.75
C GLN A 143 -2.56 -12.17 15.93
N LEU A 144 -3.74 -12.79 15.90
CA LEU A 144 -4.99 -12.07 16.10
C LEU A 144 -5.09 -11.45 17.51
N MET A 145 -4.44 -12.06 18.50
CA MET A 145 -4.48 -11.59 19.88
C MET A 145 -3.35 -10.61 20.23
N THR A 146 -2.17 -10.75 19.59
CA THR A 146 -0.97 -9.98 19.98
C THR A 146 -0.39 -9.12 18.86
N GLY A 147 -0.79 -9.36 17.61
CA GLY A 147 -0.30 -8.65 16.45
C GLY A 147 -1.01 -7.31 16.25
N THR A 148 -0.25 -6.30 15.87
CA THR A 148 -0.78 -5.00 15.45
C THR A 148 -1.21 -4.97 13.98
N GLN A 149 -0.83 -6.00 13.21
CA GLN A 149 -1.14 -6.10 11.79
C GLN A 149 -2.16 -7.21 11.53
N ALA A 150 -3.16 -6.87 10.71
CA ALA A 150 -4.12 -7.84 10.19
C ALA A 150 -3.41 -8.96 9.41
N PRO A 151 -3.99 -10.17 9.36
CA PRO A 151 -3.49 -11.26 8.52
C PRO A 151 -3.37 -10.84 7.05
N SER A 152 -2.43 -11.42 6.33
CA SER A 152 -2.14 -11.09 4.92
C SER A 152 -3.37 -11.16 4.01
N SER A 153 -4.20 -12.20 4.15
CA SER A 153 -5.45 -12.35 3.39
C SER A 153 -6.41 -11.18 3.60
N CYS A 154 -6.56 -10.73 4.85
CA CYS A 154 -7.36 -9.56 5.19
C CYS A 154 -6.73 -8.28 4.65
N ARG A 155 -5.40 -8.12 4.75
CA ARG A 155 -4.70 -6.95 4.22
C ARG A 155 -4.89 -6.79 2.72
N VAL A 156 -4.83 -7.87 1.96
CA VAL A 156 -5.04 -7.83 0.50
C VAL A 156 -6.51 -7.59 0.19
N ASN A 157 -7.41 -8.47 0.66
CA ASN A 157 -8.81 -8.43 0.24
C ASN A 157 -9.58 -7.24 0.81
N GLN A 158 -9.25 -6.80 2.02
CA GLN A 158 -9.89 -5.65 2.66
C GLN A 158 -9.39 -4.32 2.11
N ALA A 159 -8.11 -4.21 1.75
CA ALA A 159 -7.60 -2.98 1.15
C ALA A 159 -8.19 -2.76 -0.24
N ILE A 160 -8.20 -3.79 -1.10
CA ILE A 160 -8.59 -3.60 -2.50
C ILE A 160 -10.11 -3.50 -2.71
N GLN A 161 -10.93 -4.04 -1.80
CA GLN A 161 -12.39 -4.00 -1.98
C GLN A 161 -12.95 -2.57 -1.97
N TYR A 162 -12.27 -1.63 -1.30
CA TYR A 162 -12.71 -0.25 -1.21
C TYR A 162 -12.23 0.63 -2.37
N ILE A 163 -11.37 0.11 -3.25
CA ILE A 163 -10.78 0.85 -4.35
C ILE A 163 -11.67 0.70 -5.60
N PRO A 164 -12.30 1.79 -6.10
CA PRO A 164 -13.16 1.73 -7.27
C PRO A 164 -12.44 1.23 -8.54
N GLU A 165 -11.16 1.55 -8.69
CA GLU A 165 -10.31 1.20 -9.83
C GLU A 165 -10.17 -0.32 -9.97
N PHE A 166 -10.02 -1.05 -8.86
CA PHE A 166 -9.96 -2.51 -8.86
C PHE A 166 -11.22 -3.12 -9.49
N GLY A 167 -12.40 -2.65 -9.09
CA GLY A 167 -13.65 -3.15 -9.65
C GLY A 167 -13.85 -2.78 -11.12
N LYS A 168 -13.34 -1.63 -11.57
CA LYS A 168 -13.33 -1.24 -12.98
C LYS A 168 -12.41 -2.14 -13.80
N ASP A 169 -11.20 -2.40 -13.31
CA ASP A 169 -10.18 -3.20 -14.00
C ASP A 169 -10.57 -4.67 -14.16
N PHE A 170 -11.27 -5.26 -13.18
CA PHE A 170 -11.77 -6.64 -13.23
C PHE A 170 -13.22 -6.77 -13.70
N HIS A 171 -13.85 -5.66 -14.11
CA HIS A 171 -15.26 -5.62 -14.49
C HIS A 171 -16.18 -6.27 -13.45
N CYS A 172 -15.93 -6.00 -12.17
CA CYS A 172 -16.69 -6.57 -11.08
C CYS A 172 -18.15 -6.09 -11.15
N LEU A 173 -19.08 -7.03 -11.31
CA LEU A 173 -20.51 -6.74 -11.22
C LEU A 173 -20.90 -6.56 -9.76
N PHE A 174 -21.63 -5.47 -9.48
CA PHE A 174 -22.29 -5.31 -8.19
C PHE A 174 -23.26 -6.47 -7.94
N LYS A 175 -23.10 -7.19 -6.83
CA LYS A 175 -23.96 -8.30 -6.42
C LYS A 175 -24.17 -8.26 -4.91
N ARG A 176 -25.35 -7.84 -4.45
CA ARG A 176 -25.73 -7.87 -3.01
C ARG A 176 -25.47 -9.27 -2.41
N GLY A 177 -24.57 -9.39 -1.43
CA GLY A 177 -24.29 -10.66 -0.74
C GLY A 177 -22.95 -10.76 -0.01
N ASN A 178 -22.69 -11.93 0.57
CA ASN A 178 -21.84 -12.12 1.75
C ASN A 178 -20.32 -11.95 1.62
N TRP A 179 -19.74 -11.73 0.43
CA TRP A 179 -18.31 -11.40 0.29
C TRP A 179 -18.08 -10.61 -1.00
N GLN A 180 -18.47 -9.33 -1.00
CA GLN A 180 -18.27 -8.45 -2.14
C GLN A 180 -16.87 -7.83 -2.12
N MET A 181 -16.03 -8.26 -3.06
CA MET A 181 -14.80 -7.52 -3.43
C MET A 181 -15.10 -6.18 -4.15
N TYR A 182 -16.38 -5.84 -4.30
CA TYR A 182 -16.86 -4.58 -4.87
C TYR A 182 -18.19 -4.17 -4.20
N PRO A 183 -18.14 -3.61 -2.98
CA PRO A 183 -19.30 -3.14 -2.24
C PRO A 183 -19.88 -1.85 -2.85
N ALA A 184 -21.07 -1.45 -2.39
CA ALA A 184 -21.72 -0.21 -2.82
C ALA A 184 -20.84 1.01 -2.48
N ALA A 185 -21.03 2.14 -3.18
CA ALA A 185 -20.16 3.30 -3.00
C ALA A 185 -20.24 3.86 -1.57
N GLU A 186 -21.43 3.79 -0.98
CA GLU A 186 -21.75 4.18 0.39
C GLU A 186 -21.10 3.27 1.46
N ASP A 187 -20.82 2.01 1.12
CA ASP A 187 -20.21 1.03 2.03
C ASP A 187 -18.66 1.05 1.94
N ARG A 188 -18.09 1.90 1.08
CA ARG A 188 -16.64 2.03 0.93
C ARG A 188 -16.07 2.98 1.96
N CYS A 189 -15.13 2.49 2.75
CA CYS A 189 -14.38 3.35 3.67
C CYS A 189 -13.40 4.22 2.87
N LYS A 190 -13.69 5.52 2.80
CA LYS A 190 -12.74 6.53 2.30
C LYS A 190 -12.09 7.22 3.50
N VAL A 191 -10.77 7.10 3.60
CA VAL A 191 -9.99 7.81 4.63
C VAL A 191 -9.42 9.11 4.05
N TRP A 192 -8.88 9.04 2.83
CA TRP A 192 -8.26 10.16 2.10
C TRP A 192 -8.86 10.29 0.70
#